data_AF-S2YX43-F1
#
_entry.id   AF-S2YX43-F1
#
_cell.length_a   1.000
_cell.length_b   1.000
_cell.length_c   1.000
_cell.angle_alpha   90.00
_cell.angle_beta   90.00
_cell.angle_gamma   90.00
#
_symmetry.space_group_name_H-M   'P 1'
#
loop_
_entity.id
_entity.type
_entity.pdbx_description
1 polymer ?
#
loop_
_entity_poly.entity_id
_entity_poly.type
_entity_poly.pdbx_seq_one_letter_code
_entity_poly.pdbx_strand_id
1 'polypeptide(L)'
;MSVGLRIPPKLPAAAEAYAEAGIKVFRVRRNKTPYANCPRCDRKSSLYVKHRPEECRCGVATCHGFHAATTNLDLVRRWWREEPDANIGAPCKLNGWAVIDIDPRNGGNESYRALEERVGILPGTTMQLTGGGGLHMLYRSPDFDLPGLGGPGIDFKHNGYILLAPSVHSSGGRYQWSGSGTYLQPTVAWPEALLPRKQRRQPPTATPRHRFPSQERRQQRPGGGRMWTVADLVQHVMDAHEGNRNNAFFFASCRAHELAEQNLIDLGEAEQGLLSAASAVGLTDSEAHASFDSASTRPSDRTWAA
;
A
#
# COMPACT_ATOMS: atom_id res chain seq x y z
N MET A 1 2.16 -25.32 -26.82
CA MET A 1 3.27 -24.45 -26.39
C MET A 1 2.82 -23.02 -26.61
N SER A 2 2.69 -22.20 -25.56
CA SER A 2 2.39 -20.78 -25.73
C SER A 2 3.61 -20.11 -26.35
N VAL A 3 3.47 -19.60 -27.57
CA VAL A 3 4.54 -18.84 -28.24
C VAL A 3 4.75 -17.56 -27.43
N GLY A 4 5.95 -17.36 -26.89
CA GLY A 4 6.27 -16.15 -26.14
C GLY A 4 6.23 -14.91 -27.02
N LEU A 5 5.72 -13.81 -26.47
CA LEU A 5 5.65 -12.52 -27.16
C LEU A 5 7.02 -11.84 -27.11
N ARG A 6 7.61 -11.62 -28.28
CA ARG A 6 8.84 -10.82 -28.40
C ARG A 6 8.49 -9.34 -28.35
N ILE A 7 8.98 -8.66 -27.32
CA ILE A 7 8.71 -7.23 -27.09
C ILE A 7 9.76 -6.39 -27.83
N PRO A 8 9.34 -5.42 -28.67
CA PRO A 8 10.27 -4.47 -29.30
C PRO A 8 11.12 -3.70 -28.27
N PRO A 9 12.36 -3.33 -28.60
CA PRO A 9 13.25 -2.66 -27.63
C PRO A 9 12.91 -1.18 -27.39
N LYS A 10 12.11 -0.54 -28.26
CA LYS A 10 11.68 0.86 -28.13
C LYS A 10 10.35 0.95 -27.41
N LEU A 11 10.24 1.87 -26.45
CA LEU A 11 9.06 2.01 -25.57
C LEU A 11 7.73 2.18 -26.32
N PRO A 12 7.61 3.01 -27.38
CA PRO A 12 6.35 3.12 -28.13
C PRO A 12 5.89 1.80 -28.73
N ALA A 13 6.78 1.12 -29.47
CA ALA A 13 6.48 -0.15 -30.12
C ALA A 13 6.25 -1.27 -29.09
N ALA A 14 6.94 -1.24 -27.95
CA ALA A 14 6.70 -2.17 -26.85
C ALA A 14 5.30 -1.99 -26.23
N ALA A 15 4.89 -0.75 -25.98
CA ALA A 15 3.56 -0.45 -25.43
C ALA A 15 2.44 -0.92 -26.36
N GLU A 16 2.59 -0.70 -27.67
CA GLU A 16 1.67 -1.22 -28.68
C GLU A 16 1.62 -2.75 -28.68
N ALA A 17 2.78 -3.42 -28.67
CA ALA A 17 2.85 -4.88 -28.66
C ALA A 17 2.15 -5.50 -27.43
N TYR A 18 2.28 -4.88 -26.25
CA TYR A 18 1.54 -5.32 -25.07
C TYR A 18 0.03 -5.13 -25.22
N ALA A 19 -0.40 -3.96 -25.69
CA ALA A 19 -1.82 -3.66 -25.88
C ALA A 19 -2.47 -4.58 -26.93
N GLU A 20 -1.76 -4.89 -28.02
CA GLU A 20 -2.18 -5.86 -29.06
C GLU A 20 -2.33 -7.27 -28.48
N ALA A 21 -1.48 -7.66 -27.53
CA ALA A 21 -1.58 -8.92 -26.80
C ALA A 21 -2.66 -8.92 -25.70
N GLY A 22 -3.47 -7.86 -25.59
CA GLY A 22 -4.56 -7.76 -24.64
C GLY A 22 -4.14 -7.31 -23.23
N ILE A 23 -2.89 -6.86 -23.06
CA ILE A 23 -2.37 -6.39 -21.78
C ILE A 23 -2.71 -4.90 -21.64
N LYS A 24 -3.46 -4.56 -20.59
CA LYS A 24 -3.76 -3.18 -20.23
C LYS A 24 -2.47 -2.49 -19.77
N VAL A 25 -2.11 -1.42 -20.47
CA VAL A 25 -0.95 -0.59 -20.15
C VAL A 25 -1.35 0.85 -19.92
N PHE A 26 -0.52 1.59 -19.19
CA PHE A 26 -0.61 3.03 -19.04
C PHE A 26 0.80 3.64 -19.05
N ARG A 27 0.91 4.90 -19.47
CA ARG A 27 2.20 5.61 -19.39
C ARG A 27 2.53 5.99 -17.95
N VAL A 28 3.79 5.86 -17.60
CA VAL A 28 4.34 6.25 -16.29
C VAL A 28 5.54 7.16 -16.54
N ARG A 29 5.70 8.19 -15.73
CA ARG A 29 6.86 9.09 -15.83
C ARG A 29 8.16 8.34 -15.56
N ARG A 30 9.29 8.88 -16.03
CA ARG A 30 10.62 8.27 -15.81
C ARG A 30 10.99 8.11 -14.33
N ASN A 31 10.54 9.02 -13.47
CA ASN A 31 10.68 8.92 -12.02
C ASN A 31 9.69 7.92 -11.37
N LYS A 32 8.99 7.12 -12.20
CA LYS A 32 8.01 6.10 -11.83
C LYS A 32 6.72 6.63 -11.19
N THR A 33 6.47 7.93 -11.23
CA THR A 33 5.22 8.49 -10.71
C THR A 33 4.11 8.44 -11.75
N PRO A 34 2.88 8.05 -11.38
CA PRO A 34 1.71 8.24 -12.21
C PRO A 34 1.45 9.72 -12.49
N TYR A 35 0.69 10.00 -13.55
CA TYR A 35 0.26 11.36 -13.86
C TYR A 35 -0.80 11.80 -12.86
N ALA A 36 -0.79 13.09 -12.51
CA ALA A 36 -1.75 13.66 -11.58
C ALA A 36 -3.18 13.58 -12.13
N ASN A 37 -4.14 13.49 -11.20
CA ASN A 37 -5.55 13.60 -11.51
C ASN A 37 -5.90 15.01 -12.01
N CYS A 38 -6.90 15.10 -12.88
CA CYS A 38 -7.50 16.38 -13.22
C CYS A 38 -8.24 16.96 -12.00
N PRO A 39 -8.55 18.27 -11.98
CA PRO A 39 -9.26 18.91 -10.86
C PRO A 39 -10.57 18.20 -10.47
N ARG A 40 -11.32 17.64 -11.43
CA ARG A 40 -12.57 16.90 -11.14
C ARG A 40 -12.35 15.57 -10.43
N CYS A 41 -11.14 15.02 -10.48
CA CYS A 41 -10.76 13.73 -9.93
C CYS A 41 -9.80 13.84 -8.74
N ASP A 42 -9.29 15.04 -8.44
CA ASP A 42 -8.43 15.31 -7.30
C ASP A 42 -9.30 15.67 -6.09
N ARG A 43 -9.22 14.87 -5.03
CA ARG A 43 -9.97 15.08 -3.77
C ARG A 43 -9.66 16.40 -3.08
N LYS A 44 -8.50 17.01 -3.37
CA LYS A 44 -8.09 18.30 -2.82
C LYS A 44 -8.63 19.49 -3.62
N SER A 45 -9.17 19.25 -4.81
CA SER A 45 -9.72 20.30 -5.65
C SER A 45 -11.14 20.67 -5.24
N SER A 46 -11.48 21.96 -5.30
CA SER A 46 -12.85 22.45 -5.17
C SER A 46 -13.79 21.96 -6.30
N LEU A 47 -13.23 21.46 -7.41
CA LEU A 47 -13.99 20.90 -8.53
C LEU A 47 -14.21 19.39 -8.41
N TYR A 48 -13.77 18.77 -7.31
CA TYR A 48 -13.86 17.33 -7.12
C TYR A 48 -15.29 16.82 -7.18
N VAL A 49 -15.50 15.81 -8.01
CA VAL A 49 -16.75 15.04 -8.06
C VAL A 49 -16.47 13.68 -7.47
N LYS A 50 -17.23 13.24 -6.46
CA LYS A 50 -17.05 11.91 -5.86
C LYS A 50 -17.45 10.82 -6.86
N HIS A 51 -16.51 9.94 -7.21
CA HIS A 51 -16.73 8.77 -8.06
C HIS A 51 -15.69 7.69 -7.76
N ARG A 52 -15.97 6.45 -8.17
CA ARG A 52 -14.94 5.39 -8.21
C ARG A 52 -14.11 5.53 -9.50
N PRO A 53 -12.81 5.16 -9.50
CA PRO A 53 -11.98 5.24 -10.71
C PRO A 53 -12.62 4.58 -11.94
N GLU A 54 -13.29 3.44 -11.74
CA GLU A 54 -13.96 2.67 -12.79
C GLU A 54 -15.19 3.39 -13.38
N GLU A 55 -15.74 4.35 -12.64
CA GLU A 55 -16.92 5.15 -13.01
C GLU A 55 -16.51 6.53 -13.54
N CYS A 56 -15.20 6.82 -13.66
CA CYS A 56 -14.70 8.12 -14.03
C CYS A 56 -15.12 8.52 -15.46
N ARG A 57 -15.71 9.73 -15.58
CA ARG A 57 -16.14 10.32 -16.86
C ARG A 57 -15.51 11.67 -17.14
N CYS A 58 -14.32 11.95 -16.59
CA CYS A 58 -13.67 13.25 -16.74
C CYS A 58 -13.06 13.49 -18.14
N GLY A 59 -12.94 12.45 -18.97
CA GLY A 59 -12.35 12.52 -20.31
C GLY A 59 -10.82 12.62 -20.34
N VAL A 60 -10.16 12.76 -19.19
CA VAL A 60 -8.70 12.82 -19.09
C VAL A 60 -8.13 11.40 -19.05
N ALA A 61 -7.45 11.01 -20.12
CA ALA A 61 -7.00 9.64 -20.34
C ALA A 61 -6.04 9.09 -19.27
N THR A 62 -5.31 9.94 -18.55
CA THR A 62 -4.36 9.51 -17.51
C THR A 62 -4.90 9.63 -16.08
N CYS A 63 -6.16 10.04 -15.90
CA CYS A 63 -6.75 10.14 -14.56
C CYS A 63 -6.82 8.77 -13.88
N HIS A 64 -6.58 8.78 -12.56
CA HIS A 64 -6.55 7.61 -11.69
C HIS A 64 -5.39 6.63 -11.97
N GLY A 65 -4.31 7.13 -12.59
CA GLY A 65 -3.05 6.38 -12.73
C GLY A 65 -3.25 5.02 -13.40
N PHE A 66 -2.95 3.94 -12.68
CA PHE A 66 -3.05 2.59 -13.23
C PHE A 66 -4.48 2.12 -13.51
N HIS A 67 -5.50 2.75 -12.92
CA HIS A 67 -6.90 2.48 -13.25
C HIS A 67 -7.26 2.99 -14.66
N ALA A 68 -6.47 3.92 -15.22
CA ALA A 68 -6.62 4.40 -16.59
C ALA A 68 -6.01 3.47 -17.65
N ALA A 69 -5.40 2.35 -17.23
CA ALA A 69 -4.75 1.44 -18.15
C ALA A 69 -5.71 0.85 -19.18
N THR A 70 -5.22 0.74 -20.42
CA THR A 70 -6.05 0.44 -21.58
C THR A 70 -5.35 -0.50 -22.54
N THR A 71 -6.14 -1.16 -23.38
CA THR A 71 -5.70 -1.89 -24.58
C THR A 71 -6.07 -1.14 -25.87
N ASN A 72 -6.66 0.06 -25.76
CA ASN A 72 -7.02 0.86 -26.93
C ASN A 72 -5.75 1.39 -27.62
N LEU A 73 -5.43 0.84 -28.79
CA LEU A 73 -4.22 1.15 -29.53
C LEU A 73 -4.12 2.61 -29.96
N ASP A 74 -5.23 3.27 -30.29
CA ASP A 74 -5.20 4.68 -30.68
C ASP A 74 -4.80 5.57 -29.50
N LEU A 75 -5.27 5.22 -28.30
CA LEU A 75 -4.89 5.92 -27.09
C LEU A 75 -3.43 5.64 -26.70
N VAL A 76 -2.98 4.39 -26.78
CA VAL A 76 -1.59 4.00 -26.53
C VAL A 76 -0.64 4.71 -27.50
N ARG A 77 -0.92 4.68 -28.80
CA ARG A 77 -0.16 5.41 -29.83
C ARG A 77 -0.11 6.91 -29.57
N ARG A 78 -1.22 7.50 -29.09
CA ARG A 78 -1.25 8.92 -28.73
C ARG A 78 -0.34 9.21 -27.54
N TRP A 79 -0.43 8.43 -26.47
CA TRP A 79 0.41 8.63 -25.28
C TRP A 79 1.90 8.59 -25.56
N TRP A 80 2.37 7.64 -26.36
CA TRP A 80 3.80 7.51 -26.71
C TRP A 80 4.25 8.38 -27.89
N ARG A 81 3.31 9.04 -28.59
CA ARG A 81 3.65 10.15 -29.50
C ARG A 81 3.89 11.45 -28.71
N GLU A 82 3.10 11.68 -27.66
CA GLU A 82 3.25 12.83 -26.76
C GLU A 82 4.50 12.70 -25.88
N GLU A 83 4.78 11.51 -25.35
CA GLU A 83 5.93 11.26 -24.47
C GLU A 83 6.61 9.93 -24.87
N PRO A 84 7.48 9.93 -25.90
CA PRO A 84 8.08 8.72 -26.46
C PRO A 84 8.95 7.93 -25.48
N ASP A 85 9.39 8.57 -24.40
CA ASP A 85 10.27 8.01 -23.39
C ASP A 85 9.56 7.70 -22.06
N ALA A 86 8.24 7.80 -22.01
CA ALA A 86 7.45 7.35 -20.88
C ALA A 86 7.63 5.84 -20.65
N ASN A 87 7.76 5.46 -19.38
CA ASN A 87 7.77 4.07 -18.96
C ASN A 87 6.39 3.42 -19.17
N ILE A 88 6.39 2.09 -19.32
CA ILE A 88 5.19 1.28 -19.53
C ILE A 88 4.79 0.68 -18.19
N GLY A 89 3.70 1.18 -17.60
CA GLY A 89 3.08 0.59 -16.42
C GLY A 89 1.99 -0.39 -16.81
N ALA A 90 1.79 -1.43 -16.00
CA ALA A 90 0.69 -2.37 -16.14
C ALA A 90 0.08 -2.70 -14.76
N PRO A 91 -1.22 -2.47 -14.55
CA PRO A 91 -1.91 -2.91 -13.34
C PRO A 91 -1.90 -4.43 -13.23
N CYS A 92 -1.71 -4.96 -12.01
CA CYS A 92 -1.60 -6.40 -11.81
C CYS A 92 -2.99 -7.04 -11.90
N LYS A 93 -3.90 -6.74 -10.97
CA LYS A 93 -5.25 -7.34 -10.93
C LYS A 93 -6.06 -7.14 -12.21
N LEU A 94 -5.99 -5.96 -12.85
CA LEU A 94 -6.73 -5.68 -14.09
C LEU A 94 -6.20 -6.47 -15.32
N ASN A 95 -4.98 -7.02 -15.22
CA ASN A 95 -4.42 -7.95 -16.21
C ASN A 95 -4.50 -9.41 -15.75
N GLY A 96 -5.18 -9.69 -14.63
CA GLY A 96 -5.27 -11.03 -14.05
C GLY A 96 -3.95 -11.52 -13.45
N TRP A 97 -3.09 -10.60 -12.98
CA TRP A 97 -1.79 -10.93 -12.39
C TRP A 97 -1.76 -10.67 -10.89
N ALA A 98 -0.96 -11.48 -10.20
CA ALA A 98 -0.42 -11.18 -8.89
C ALA A 98 1.10 -11.35 -8.95
N VAL A 99 1.85 -10.42 -8.36
CA VAL A 99 3.31 -10.35 -8.55
C VAL A 99 4.03 -10.39 -7.21
N ILE A 100 5.07 -11.19 -7.12
CA ILE A 100 6.08 -11.08 -6.06
C ILE A 100 7.19 -10.18 -6.59
N ASP A 101 7.37 -9.02 -5.97
CA ASP A 101 8.44 -8.06 -6.29
C ASP A 101 9.52 -8.14 -5.23
N ILE A 102 10.70 -8.59 -5.65
CA ILE A 102 11.87 -8.84 -4.80
C ILE A 102 12.89 -7.73 -5.07
N ASP A 103 13.14 -6.88 -4.08
CA ASP A 103 14.13 -5.80 -4.14
C ASP A 103 15.34 -6.12 -3.23
N PRO A 104 16.50 -6.52 -3.81
CA PRO A 104 17.71 -6.82 -3.05
C PRO A 104 18.18 -5.67 -2.17
N ARG A 105 17.92 -4.43 -2.58
CA ARG A 105 18.38 -3.23 -1.85
C ARG A 105 17.72 -3.09 -0.49
N ASN A 106 16.60 -3.77 -0.29
CA ASN A 106 15.81 -3.78 0.94
C ASN A 106 15.81 -5.16 1.62
N GLY A 107 16.83 -6.00 1.35
CA GLY A 107 16.94 -7.34 1.94
C GLY A 107 16.08 -8.42 1.24
N GLY A 108 15.59 -8.13 0.03
CA GLY A 108 14.70 -9.04 -0.69
C GLY A 108 15.32 -10.41 -0.99
N ASN A 109 16.63 -10.50 -1.20
CA ASN A 109 17.31 -11.77 -1.52
C ASN A 109 17.35 -12.72 -0.31
N GLU A 110 17.62 -12.16 0.88
CA GLU A 110 17.62 -12.90 2.15
C GLU A 110 16.20 -13.31 2.51
N SER A 111 15.24 -12.37 2.42
CA SER A 111 13.82 -12.65 2.67
C SER A 111 13.26 -13.68 1.69
N TYR A 112 13.73 -13.70 0.44
CA TYR A 112 13.26 -14.65 -0.57
C TYR A 112 13.76 -16.06 -0.27
N ARG A 113 15.05 -16.20 0.11
CA ARG A 113 15.60 -17.48 0.57
C ARG A 113 14.85 -17.99 1.81
N ALA A 114 14.66 -17.13 2.81
CA ALA A 114 13.91 -17.49 4.02
C ALA A 114 12.44 -17.86 3.71
N LEU A 115 11.85 -17.23 2.69
CA LEU A 115 10.51 -17.57 2.22
C LEU A 115 10.49 -18.99 1.65
N GLU A 116 11.39 -19.32 0.73
CA GLU A 116 11.48 -20.66 0.14
C GLU A 116 11.84 -21.75 1.17
N GLU A 117 12.70 -21.45 2.15
CA GLU A 117 12.97 -22.37 3.28
C GLU A 117 11.69 -22.67 4.08
N ARG A 118 10.83 -21.66 4.26
CA ARG A 118 9.60 -21.79 5.04
C ARG A 118 8.45 -22.45 4.28
N VAL A 119 8.32 -22.19 2.98
CA VAL A 119 7.15 -22.62 2.19
C VAL A 119 7.48 -23.62 1.08
N GLY A 120 8.74 -23.97 0.91
CA GLY A 120 9.24 -24.71 -0.25
C GLY A 120 9.59 -23.77 -1.41
N ILE A 121 10.35 -24.32 -2.37
CA ILE A 121 10.72 -23.61 -3.61
C ILE A 121 9.46 -23.12 -4.31
N LEU A 122 9.41 -21.84 -4.67
CA LEU A 122 8.25 -21.29 -5.35
C LEU A 122 8.18 -21.81 -6.80
N PRO A 123 6.97 -22.10 -7.31
CA PRO A 123 6.81 -22.55 -8.68
C PRO A 123 7.37 -21.54 -9.70
N GLY A 124 8.19 -22.03 -10.64
CA GLY A 124 8.68 -21.21 -11.74
C GLY A 124 7.52 -20.65 -12.57
N THR A 125 7.61 -19.37 -12.93
CA THR A 125 6.57 -18.64 -13.67
C THR A 125 7.19 -17.56 -14.57
N THR A 126 6.37 -16.73 -15.22
CA THR A 126 6.86 -15.56 -15.97
C THR A 126 7.62 -14.62 -15.05
N MET A 127 8.88 -14.35 -15.40
CA MET A 127 9.79 -13.56 -14.58
C MET A 127 10.35 -12.36 -15.33
N GLN A 128 10.53 -11.26 -14.62
CA GLN A 128 11.12 -10.03 -15.14
C GLN A 128 12.22 -9.53 -14.20
N LEU A 129 13.41 -9.32 -14.73
CA LEU A 129 14.50 -8.65 -14.03
C LEU A 129 14.24 -7.15 -13.99
N THR A 130 14.46 -6.51 -12.84
CA THR A 130 14.39 -5.06 -12.71
C THR A 130 15.75 -4.43 -13.01
N GLY A 131 15.76 -3.18 -13.46
CA GLY A 131 17.02 -2.47 -13.70
C GLY A 131 17.84 -2.18 -12.44
N GLY A 132 17.28 -2.40 -11.24
CA GLY A 132 17.95 -2.28 -9.94
C GLY A 132 18.52 -3.59 -9.40
N GLY A 133 18.47 -4.68 -10.17
CA GLY A 133 18.94 -6.01 -9.74
C GLY A 133 17.89 -6.87 -9.05
N GLY A 134 16.65 -6.39 -8.94
CA GLY A 134 15.53 -7.16 -8.37
C GLY A 134 14.83 -8.07 -9.38
N LEU A 135 13.78 -8.75 -8.91
CA LEU A 135 13.03 -9.75 -9.66
C LEU A 135 11.53 -9.58 -9.43
N HIS A 136 10.76 -9.54 -10.51
CA HIS A 136 9.31 -9.75 -10.47
C HIS A 136 9.00 -11.19 -10.88
N MET A 137 8.23 -11.91 -10.06
CA MET A 137 7.63 -13.20 -10.43
C MET A 137 6.12 -13.01 -10.58
N LEU A 138 5.60 -13.19 -11.80
CA LEU A 138 4.20 -12.95 -12.14
C LEU A 138 3.43 -14.27 -12.10
N TYR A 139 2.36 -14.34 -11.31
CA TYR A 139 1.42 -15.45 -11.24
C TYR A 139 0.03 -15.01 -11.70
N ARG A 140 -0.85 -15.97 -11.96
CA ARG A 140 -2.28 -15.71 -12.14
C ARG A 140 -2.86 -15.15 -10.84
N SER A 141 -3.60 -14.06 -10.97
CA SER A 141 -4.32 -13.41 -9.87
C SER A 141 -5.28 -14.39 -9.20
N PRO A 142 -5.32 -14.44 -7.86
CA PRO A 142 -6.34 -15.16 -7.13
C PRO A 142 -7.65 -14.34 -6.99
N ASP A 143 -8.75 -15.02 -6.68
CA ASP A 143 -10.09 -14.40 -6.49
C ASP A 143 -10.25 -13.66 -5.15
N PHE A 144 -9.17 -13.49 -4.39
CA PHE A 144 -9.15 -12.78 -3.11
C PHE A 144 -8.05 -11.72 -3.08
N ASP A 145 -8.17 -10.75 -2.19
CA ASP A 145 -7.13 -9.75 -2.01
C ASP A 145 -5.90 -10.34 -1.31
N LEU A 146 -4.73 -9.96 -1.81
CA LEU A 146 -3.44 -10.35 -1.24
C LEU A 146 -2.98 -9.28 -0.24
N PRO A 147 -2.27 -9.66 0.83
CA PRO A 147 -1.58 -8.69 1.66
C PRO A 147 -0.55 -7.94 0.82
N GLY A 148 -0.24 -6.68 1.14
CA GLY A 148 0.71 -5.88 0.34
C GLY A 148 2.17 -6.27 0.53
N LEU A 149 2.53 -6.88 1.66
CA LEU A 149 3.90 -7.18 2.06
C LEU A 149 4.10 -8.69 2.25
N GLY A 150 5.18 -9.22 1.67
CA GLY A 150 5.65 -10.60 1.87
C GLY A 150 6.82 -10.74 2.84
N GLY A 151 7.43 -9.62 3.23
CA GLY A 151 8.58 -9.52 4.13
C GLY A 151 9.48 -8.33 3.75
N PRO A 152 10.60 -8.08 4.48
CA PRO A 152 11.55 -7.05 4.10
C PRO A 152 12.03 -7.23 2.65
N GLY A 153 11.87 -6.18 1.83
CA GLY A 153 12.26 -6.21 0.42
C GLY A 153 11.44 -7.16 -0.46
N ILE A 154 10.30 -7.67 0.01
CA ILE A 154 9.33 -8.44 -0.77
C ILE A 154 7.94 -7.79 -0.68
N ASP A 155 7.47 -7.29 -1.82
CA ASP A 155 6.11 -6.80 -1.98
C ASP A 155 5.25 -7.80 -2.76
N PHE A 156 4.00 -7.98 -2.33
CA PHE A 156 2.99 -8.68 -3.13
C PHE A 156 2.11 -7.65 -3.83
N LYS A 157 2.24 -7.54 -5.14
CA LYS A 157 1.49 -6.58 -5.95
C LYS A 157 0.28 -7.26 -6.59
N HIS A 158 -0.90 -6.85 -6.13
CA HIS A 158 -2.19 -7.28 -6.66
C HIS A 158 -3.06 -6.07 -7.03
N ASN A 159 -3.39 -5.23 -6.04
CA ASN A 159 -4.16 -3.99 -6.21
C ASN A 159 -3.26 -2.79 -6.59
N GLY A 160 -2.19 -3.05 -7.33
CA GLY A 160 -1.21 -2.04 -7.77
C GLY A 160 -0.71 -2.35 -9.18
N TYR A 161 0.45 -1.82 -9.53
CA TYR A 161 1.03 -1.98 -10.87
C TYR A 161 2.52 -2.31 -10.81
N ILE A 162 3.03 -2.82 -11.92
CA ILE A 162 4.46 -2.97 -12.20
C ILE A 162 4.86 -2.17 -13.43
N LEU A 163 6.16 -1.90 -13.59
CA LEU A 163 6.70 -1.47 -14.88
C LEU A 163 7.06 -2.69 -15.72
N LEU A 164 6.81 -2.61 -17.02
CA LEU A 164 7.11 -3.66 -17.99
C LEU A 164 8.40 -3.38 -18.75
N ALA A 165 9.14 -4.42 -19.11
CA ALA A 165 10.25 -4.33 -20.05
C ALA A 165 9.79 -3.66 -21.38
N PRO A 166 10.56 -2.75 -21.99
CA PRO A 166 11.94 -2.35 -21.68
C PRO A 166 12.06 -1.03 -20.89
N SER A 167 11.10 -0.74 -20.00
CA SER A 167 11.08 0.48 -19.16
C SER A 167 12.40 0.73 -18.44
N VAL A 168 12.68 2.00 -18.13
CA VAL A 168 13.87 2.45 -17.43
C VAL A 168 13.60 2.50 -15.92
N HIS A 169 14.46 1.83 -15.16
CA HIS A 169 14.50 1.84 -13.71
C HIS A 169 15.15 3.14 -13.19
N SER A 170 14.89 3.53 -11.94
CA SER A 170 15.49 4.73 -11.34
C SER A 170 17.01 4.66 -11.20
N SER A 171 17.59 3.46 -11.27
CA SER A 171 19.04 3.23 -11.35
C SER A 171 19.65 3.49 -12.74
N GLY A 172 18.82 3.77 -13.75
CA GLY A 172 19.23 3.86 -15.15
C GLY A 172 19.22 2.52 -15.91
N GLY A 173 19.20 1.39 -15.19
CA GLY A 173 19.05 0.06 -15.80
C GLY A 173 17.66 -0.15 -16.41
N ARG A 174 17.50 -1.19 -17.24
CA ARG A 174 16.21 -1.52 -17.88
C ARG A 174 15.57 -2.76 -17.30
N TYR A 175 14.24 -2.77 -17.28
CA TYR A 175 13.47 -3.99 -17.04
C TYR A 175 13.63 -4.94 -18.23
N GLN A 176 13.76 -6.24 -17.96
CA GLN A 176 13.99 -7.27 -18.98
C GLN A 176 13.23 -8.55 -18.62
N TRP A 177 12.58 -9.20 -19.58
CA TRP A 177 12.02 -10.54 -19.36
C TRP A 177 13.13 -11.56 -19.19
N SER A 178 12.98 -12.48 -18.25
CA SER A 178 13.96 -13.54 -17.99
C SER A 178 13.96 -14.60 -19.09
N GLY A 179 14.96 -15.49 -19.08
CA GLY A 179 15.10 -16.58 -20.05
C GLY A 179 15.38 -16.08 -21.47
N SER A 180 14.51 -16.40 -22.42
CA SER A 180 14.63 -16.02 -23.84
C SER A 180 14.36 -14.53 -24.13
N GLY A 181 14.08 -13.72 -23.11
CA GLY A 181 13.75 -12.30 -23.28
C GLY A 181 12.34 -12.04 -23.82
N THR A 182 11.48 -13.05 -23.87
CA THR A 182 10.09 -12.96 -24.36
C THR A 182 9.10 -12.94 -23.19
N TYR A 183 8.05 -12.15 -23.31
CA TYR A 183 6.93 -12.19 -22.38
C TYR A 183 6.13 -13.48 -22.56
N LEU A 184 5.72 -14.09 -21.44
CA LEU A 184 4.81 -15.22 -21.40
C LEU A 184 3.62 -14.83 -20.51
N GLN A 185 2.40 -15.11 -20.97
CA GLN A 185 1.20 -14.94 -20.13
C GLN A 185 1.36 -15.81 -18.87
N PRO A 186 1.26 -15.25 -17.64
CA PRO A 186 1.32 -16.04 -16.42
C PRO A 186 0.20 -17.08 -16.39
N THR A 187 0.56 -18.36 -16.41
CA THR A 187 -0.39 -19.47 -16.33
C THR A 187 -0.40 -20.14 -14.96
N VAL A 188 0.67 -20.00 -14.17
CA VAL A 188 0.80 -20.61 -12.86
C VAL A 188 -0.04 -19.84 -11.84
N ALA A 189 -0.85 -20.56 -11.05
CA ALA A 189 -1.66 -19.96 -10.00
C ALA A 189 -0.79 -19.37 -8.88
N TRP A 190 -1.32 -18.37 -8.17
CA TRP A 190 -0.65 -17.85 -6.97
C TRP A 190 -0.32 -18.99 -5.99
N PRO A 191 0.92 -19.09 -5.47
CA PRO A 191 1.30 -20.22 -4.62
C PRO A 191 0.47 -20.27 -3.34
N GLU A 192 -0.27 -21.37 -3.13
CA GLU A 192 -1.15 -21.54 -1.95
C GLU A 192 -0.38 -21.43 -0.63
N ALA A 193 0.89 -21.82 -0.64
CA ALA A 193 1.75 -21.77 0.55
C ALA A 193 2.06 -20.33 1.01
N LEU A 194 1.86 -19.33 0.13
CA LEU A 194 1.95 -17.90 0.45
C LEU A 194 0.65 -17.30 0.94
N LEU A 195 -0.45 -18.06 0.88
CA LEU A 195 -1.71 -17.59 1.44
C LEU A 195 -1.58 -17.46 2.95
N PRO A 196 -2.27 -16.48 3.55
CA PRO A 196 -2.42 -16.46 4.99
C PRO A 196 -2.96 -17.83 5.39
N ARG A 197 -2.14 -18.64 6.07
CA ARG A 197 -2.64 -19.91 6.59
C ARG A 197 -3.89 -19.55 7.37
N LYS A 198 -5.01 -20.24 7.12
CA LYS A 198 -6.06 -20.36 8.12
C LYS A 198 -5.38 -21.01 9.31
N GLN A 199 -4.78 -20.20 10.18
CA GLN A 199 -4.44 -20.65 11.50
C GLN A 199 -5.79 -21.12 12.04
N ARG A 200 -5.95 -22.44 12.25
CA ARG A 200 -6.77 -22.89 13.38
C ARG A 200 -6.20 -22.08 14.52
N ARG A 201 -6.89 -21.00 14.88
CA ARG A 201 -6.58 -20.30 16.12
C ARG A 201 -6.56 -21.42 17.15
N GLN A 202 -5.38 -21.77 17.66
CA GLN A 202 -5.33 -22.20 19.03
C GLN A 202 -6.13 -21.12 19.78
N PRO A 203 -7.11 -21.47 20.61
CA PRO A 203 -7.81 -20.47 21.40
C PRO A 203 -6.70 -19.62 22.03
N PRO A 204 -6.62 -18.32 21.70
CA PRO A 204 -5.48 -17.53 22.11
C PRO A 204 -5.37 -17.68 23.62
N THR A 205 -4.19 -18.07 24.11
CA THR A 205 -3.79 -17.73 25.48
C THR A 205 -4.02 -16.23 25.58
N ALA A 206 -5.01 -15.85 26.38
CA ALA A 206 -5.71 -14.57 26.25
C ALA A 206 -4.74 -13.39 26.40
N THR A 207 -4.19 -12.91 25.28
CA THR A 207 -3.60 -11.59 25.19
C THR A 207 -4.77 -10.60 25.01
N PRO A 208 -4.84 -9.52 25.81
CA PRO A 208 -6.05 -8.70 25.88
C PRO A 208 -6.28 -8.04 24.53
N ARG A 209 -7.37 -8.42 23.86
CA ARG A 209 -7.90 -7.61 22.77
C ARG A 209 -8.21 -6.24 23.36
N HIS A 210 -7.81 -5.19 22.66
CA HIS A 210 -8.33 -3.84 22.81
C HIS A 210 -9.86 -3.86 22.58
N ARG A 211 -10.60 -4.29 23.59
CA ARG A 211 -12.03 -4.07 23.71
C ARG A 211 -12.17 -2.62 24.14
N PHE A 212 -12.84 -1.82 23.34
CA PHE A 212 -13.58 -0.69 23.90
C PHE A 212 -14.53 -1.28 24.95
N PRO A 213 -14.48 -0.87 26.23
CA PRO A 213 -15.50 -1.23 27.19
C PRO A 213 -16.79 -0.56 26.73
N SER A 214 -17.58 -1.26 25.93
CA SER A 214 -18.82 -0.77 25.35
C SER A 214 -20.02 -0.93 26.30
N GLN A 215 -19.83 -1.49 27.51
CA GLN A 215 -20.93 -1.79 28.43
C GLN A 215 -20.60 -1.75 29.92
N GLU A 216 -19.53 -1.09 30.39
CA GLU A 216 -19.45 -0.74 31.82
C GLU A 216 -20.22 0.56 32.07
N ARG A 217 -21.54 0.38 32.19
CA ARG A 217 -22.41 1.31 32.86
C ARG A 217 -21.80 1.70 34.22
N ARG A 218 -21.56 3.00 34.36
CA ARG A 218 -22.13 3.81 35.45
C ARG A 218 -21.41 3.82 36.79
N GLN A 219 -20.11 3.53 36.86
CA GLN A 219 -19.33 3.78 38.07
C GLN A 219 -18.23 4.81 37.84
N GLN A 220 -18.54 6.01 38.34
CA GLN A 220 -17.65 7.08 38.78
C GLN A 220 -16.73 7.66 37.70
N ARG A 221 -17.27 8.63 36.96
CA ARG A 221 -16.47 9.72 36.35
C ARG A 221 -15.71 10.43 37.47
N PRO A 222 -14.37 10.42 37.52
CA PRO A 222 -13.64 11.43 38.26
C PRO A 222 -13.72 12.70 37.41
N GLY A 223 -14.59 13.64 37.78
CA GLY A 223 -14.78 14.91 37.08
C GLY A 223 -15.96 14.90 36.10
N GLY A 224 -17.15 15.24 36.60
CA GLY A 224 -18.34 15.45 35.77
C GLY A 224 -18.11 16.52 34.70
N GLY A 225 -18.21 16.13 33.41
CA GLY A 225 -18.35 17.07 32.29
C GLY A 225 -17.17 18.02 32.06
N ARG A 226 -16.00 17.78 32.65
CA ARG A 226 -14.83 18.63 32.45
C ARG A 226 -14.12 18.26 31.15
N MET A 227 -13.72 19.28 30.40
CA MET A 227 -12.89 19.15 29.21
C MET A 227 -11.52 18.57 29.59
N TRP A 228 -10.99 17.65 28.77
CA TRP A 228 -9.68 17.05 28.97
C TRP A 228 -8.58 18.11 28.76
N THR A 229 -7.63 18.16 29.69
CA THR A 229 -6.38 18.94 29.56
C THR A 229 -5.22 18.05 29.10
N VAL A 230 -4.09 18.64 28.70
CA VAL A 230 -2.86 17.89 28.40
C VAL A 230 -2.45 17.01 29.58
N ALA A 231 -2.52 17.53 30.81
CA ALA A 231 -2.21 16.78 32.01
C ALA A 231 -3.11 15.56 32.22
N ASP A 232 -4.41 15.67 31.91
CA ASP A 232 -5.36 14.55 32.02
C ASP A 232 -5.05 13.45 30.99
N LEU A 233 -4.66 13.84 29.77
CA LEU A 233 -4.27 12.90 28.72
C LEU A 233 -2.97 12.17 29.06
N VAL A 234 -1.99 12.89 29.59
CA VAL A 234 -0.73 12.32 30.09
C VAL A 234 -1.00 11.35 31.24
N GLN A 235 -1.81 11.75 32.22
CA GLN A 235 -2.15 10.89 33.36
C GLN A 235 -2.88 9.62 32.91
N HIS A 236 -3.78 9.72 31.93
CA HIS A 236 -4.46 8.55 31.36
C HIS A 236 -3.49 7.52 30.77
N VAL A 237 -2.40 7.97 30.13
CA VAL A 237 -1.35 7.07 29.62
C VAL A 237 -0.54 6.49 30.77
N MET A 238 -0.18 7.30 31.76
CA MET A 238 0.59 6.86 32.93
C MET A 238 -0.14 5.82 33.78
N ASP A 239 -1.47 5.92 33.87
CA ASP A 239 -2.32 4.98 34.61
C ASP A 239 -2.55 3.66 33.85
N ALA A 240 -2.04 3.53 32.62
CA ALA A 240 -2.28 2.36 31.78
C ALA A 240 -1.50 1.12 32.25
N HIS A 241 -2.24 0.08 32.59
CA HIS A 241 -1.67 -1.23 32.95
C HIS A 241 -1.09 -1.98 31.75
N GLU A 242 -0.18 -2.93 32.05
CA GLU A 242 0.48 -3.79 31.06
C GLU A 242 -0.56 -4.51 30.17
N GLY A 243 -0.38 -4.43 28.85
CA GLY A 243 -1.34 -4.93 27.86
C GLY A 243 -2.37 -3.90 27.33
N ASN A 244 -2.51 -2.72 27.97
CA ASN A 244 -3.38 -1.63 27.47
C ASN A 244 -2.63 -0.33 27.14
N ARG A 245 -1.32 -0.26 27.36
CA ARG A 245 -0.50 0.96 27.22
C ARG A 245 -0.56 1.59 25.83
N ASN A 246 -0.37 0.79 24.76
CA ASN A 246 -0.46 1.28 23.38
C ASN A 246 -1.84 1.84 23.05
N ASN A 247 -2.87 1.30 23.66
CA ASN A 247 -4.25 1.67 23.46
C ASN A 247 -4.61 2.99 24.15
N ALA A 248 -4.19 3.13 25.42
CA ALA A 248 -4.34 4.34 26.21
C ALA A 248 -3.57 5.50 25.56
N PHE A 249 -2.34 5.22 25.11
CA PHE A 249 -1.53 6.16 24.35
C PHE A 249 -2.24 6.61 23.08
N PHE A 250 -2.70 5.66 22.25
CA PHE A 250 -3.37 5.98 20.99
C PHE A 250 -4.68 6.76 21.19
N PHE A 251 -5.47 6.43 22.22
CA PHE A 251 -6.66 7.20 22.60
C PHE A 251 -6.30 8.64 22.96
N ALA A 252 -5.28 8.82 23.80
CA ALA A 252 -4.83 10.14 24.22
C ALA A 252 -4.30 10.96 23.05
N SER A 253 -3.58 10.34 22.11
CA SER A 253 -3.12 10.99 20.87
C SER A 253 -4.29 11.45 19.99
N CYS A 254 -5.29 10.59 19.76
CA CYS A 254 -6.49 10.98 19.00
C CYS A 254 -7.19 12.18 19.65
N ARG A 255 -7.34 12.13 20.98
CA ARG A 255 -8.01 13.20 21.72
C ARG A 255 -7.21 14.50 21.72
N ALA A 256 -5.88 14.43 21.74
CA ALA A 256 -5.01 15.59 21.62
C ALA A 256 -5.18 16.29 20.26
N HIS A 257 -5.17 15.54 19.16
CA HIS A 257 -5.42 16.08 17.81
C HIS A 257 -6.80 16.74 17.71
N GLU A 258 -7.87 16.10 18.21
CA GLU A 258 -9.23 16.67 18.20
C GLU A 258 -9.35 17.98 18.99
N LEU A 259 -8.69 18.09 20.15
CA LEU A 259 -8.73 19.29 20.98
C LEU A 259 -7.87 20.42 20.39
N ALA A 260 -6.74 20.08 19.77
CA ALA A 260 -5.89 21.03 19.07
C ALA A 260 -6.58 21.61 17.82
N GLU A 261 -7.34 20.80 17.06
CA GLU A 261 -8.16 21.28 15.94
C GLU A 261 -9.20 22.34 16.38
N GLN A 262 -9.66 22.24 17.63
CA GLN A 262 -10.59 23.20 18.25
C GLN A 262 -9.88 24.36 18.95
N ASN A 263 -8.54 24.45 18.86
CA ASN A 263 -7.69 25.41 19.57
C ASN A 263 -7.87 25.39 21.10
N LEU A 264 -8.17 24.23 21.68
CA LEU A 264 -8.42 24.07 23.12
C LEU A 264 -7.15 23.70 23.90
N ILE A 265 -6.14 23.16 23.22
CA ILE A 265 -4.82 22.82 23.76
C ILE A 265 -3.73 23.11 22.72
N ASP A 266 -2.48 23.26 23.16
CA ASP A 266 -1.32 23.26 22.27
C ASP A 266 -0.93 21.82 21.91
N LEU A 267 -0.81 21.54 20.61
CA LEU A 267 -0.52 20.19 20.12
C LEU A 267 0.93 19.77 20.42
N GLY A 268 1.88 20.72 20.37
CA GLY A 268 3.29 20.45 20.64
C GLY A 268 3.53 20.11 22.12
N GLU A 269 2.86 20.81 23.02
CA GLU A 269 2.84 20.50 24.45
C GLU A 269 2.23 19.11 24.71
N ALA A 270 1.11 18.80 24.03
CA ALA A 270 0.46 17.50 24.14
C ALA A 270 1.33 16.36 23.61
N GLU A 271 1.98 16.55 22.47
CA GLU A 271 2.91 15.58 21.87
C GLU A 271 4.07 15.28 22.81
N GLN A 272 4.76 16.31 23.31
CA GLN A 272 5.90 16.17 24.20
C GLN A 272 5.51 15.45 25.51
N GLY A 273 4.37 15.82 26.10
CA GLY A 273 3.85 15.19 27.31
C GLY A 273 3.49 13.72 27.10
N LEU A 274 2.80 13.40 26.01
CA LEU A 274 2.37 12.04 25.71
C LEU A 274 3.55 11.12 25.38
N LEU A 275 4.52 11.57 24.59
CA LEU A 275 5.72 10.78 24.28
C LEU A 275 6.54 10.49 25.53
N SER A 276 6.65 11.47 26.44
CA SER A 276 7.29 11.27 27.74
C SER A 276 6.55 10.22 28.58
N ALA A 277 5.22 10.25 28.59
CA ALA A 277 4.40 9.24 29.27
C ALA A 277 4.53 7.84 28.64
N ALA A 278 4.57 7.77 27.31
CA ALA A 278 4.75 6.53 26.55
C ALA A 278 6.05 5.83 26.94
N SER A 279 7.15 6.58 26.99
CA SER A 279 8.46 6.08 27.40
C SER A 279 8.42 5.59 28.85
N ALA A 280 7.79 6.35 29.76
CA ALA A 280 7.65 5.95 31.17
C ALA A 280 6.84 4.67 31.38
N VAL A 281 5.85 4.39 30.53
CA VAL A 281 5.10 3.13 30.56
C VAL A 281 5.74 2.04 29.68
N GLY A 282 6.89 2.29 29.05
CA GLY A 282 7.67 1.29 28.33
C GLY A 282 7.23 1.04 26.89
N LEU A 283 6.61 2.02 26.23
CA LEU A 283 6.53 2.05 24.77
C LEU A 283 7.90 2.43 24.19
N THR A 284 8.25 1.85 23.04
CA THR A 284 9.45 2.31 22.34
C THR A 284 9.20 3.66 21.67
N ASP A 285 10.25 4.48 21.55
CA ASP A 285 10.14 5.79 20.91
C ASP A 285 9.56 5.67 19.49
N SER A 286 10.01 4.69 18.70
CA SER A 286 9.51 4.51 17.33
C SER A 286 8.01 4.14 17.28
N GLU A 287 7.51 3.36 18.24
CA GLU A 287 6.09 2.97 18.30
C GLU A 287 5.21 4.14 18.77
N ALA A 288 5.70 4.93 19.72
CA ALA A 288 4.98 6.09 20.26
C ALA A 288 4.84 7.18 19.18
N HIS A 289 5.91 7.51 18.46
CA HIS A 289 5.86 8.49 17.37
C HIS A 289 4.97 8.03 16.22
N ALA A 290 5.11 6.77 15.76
CA ALA A 290 4.25 6.24 14.72
C ALA A 290 2.76 6.22 15.12
N SER A 291 2.47 5.93 16.40
CA SER A 291 1.10 5.94 16.92
C SER A 291 0.53 7.37 17.00
N PHE A 292 1.34 8.34 17.42
CA PHE A 292 0.94 9.76 17.49
C PHE A 292 0.69 10.35 16.08
N ASP A 293 1.58 10.08 15.13
CA ASP A 293 1.45 10.50 13.74
C ASP A 293 0.20 9.91 13.09
N SER A 294 -0.05 8.60 13.32
CA SER A 294 -1.21 7.93 12.75
C SER A 294 -2.55 8.48 13.26
N ALA A 295 -2.57 9.05 14.48
CA ALA A 295 -3.77 9.64 15.06
C ALA A 295 -4.27 10.87 14.29
N SER A 296 -3.36 11.63 13.65
CA SER A 296 -3.69 12.82 12.85
C SER A 296 -4.53 12.55 11.58
N THR A 297 -4.54 11.29 11.13
CA THR A 297 -5.15 10.91 9.84
C THR A 297 -6.60 10.45 9.96
N ARG A 298 -7.18 10.47 11.17
CA ARG A 298 -8.54 9.98 11.38
C ARG A 298 -9.58 11.10 11.24
N PRO A 299 -10.65 10.88 10.46
CA PRO A 299 -11.71 11.87 10.30
C PRO A 299 -12.46 12.09 11.63
N SER A 300 -12.69 13.37 11.96
CA SER A 300 -13.44 13.86 13.13
C SER A 300 -14.93 13.48 13.13
N ASP A 301 -15.42 12.81 12.09
CA ASP A 301 -16.83 12.43 11.89
C ASP A 301 -17.25 11.16 12.66
N ARG A 302 -16.99 11.12 13.97
CA ARG A 302 -17.83 10.32 14.88
C ARG A 302 -18.20 11.18 16.08
N THR A 303 -19.40 11.77 15.98
CA THR A 303 -20.22 12.08 17.14
C THR A 303 -20.18 10.90 18.11
N TRP A 304 -19.55 11.10 19.26
CA TRP A 304 -19.59 10.19 20.39
C TRP A 304 -21.03 10.15 20.91
N ALA A 305 -21.84 9.25 20.36
CA ALA A 305 -23.18 8.98 20.86
C ALA A 305 -23.08 8.24 22.20
N ALA A 306 -23.39 8.99 23.26
CA ALA A 306 -23.76 8.63 24.64
C ALA A 306 -22.77 7.83 25.51
#